data_AF-A0A183JMM8-F1
#
_entry.id   AF-A0A183JMM8-F1
#
_cell.length_a   1.000
_cell.length_b   1.000
_cell.length_c   1.000
_cell.angle_alpha   90.00
_cell.angle_beta   90.00
_cell.angle_gamma   90.00
#
_symmetry.space_group_name_H-M   'P 1'
#
loop_
_entity.id
_entity.type
_entity.pdbx_description
1 polymer ?
#
loop_
_entity_poly.entity_id
_entity_poly.type
_entity_poly.pdbx_seq_one_letter_code
_entity_poly.pdbx_strand_id
1 'polypeptide(L)'
;MNTQLNIFQNFHFSSFYRWTTGKDTRYEDYDPEAPSDSLIGMLRQMKYNQLSRNELFYELCRYAGLQCQYITGYSKGAGYRPGMPIKDNQLFRNTWLAVYICDGWRFVNCNWGARYLSENLPDGRSSSSECDEFYFLTDPEQHVFENLPDLKVWQLLRKPLSMDRFCHLPLLKSPFFNANLFLKKNYSDCLVTKNGQVISLFFMSTMWYAHHSLCINE
;
A
#
# COMPACT_ATOMS: atom_id res chain seq x y z
N MET A 1 -27.00 2.71 16.66
CA MET A 1 -25.80 2.35 17.44
C MET A 1 -24.58 2.10 16.55
N ASN A 2 -24.66 1.32 15.45
CA ASN A 2 -23.50 1.01 14.61
C ASN A 2 -22.82 2.22 13.92
N THR A 3 -23.56 3.23 13.48
CA THR A 3 -22.97 4.36 12.73
C THR A 3 -22.00 5.19 13.55
N GLN A 4 -22.30 5.49 14.82
CA GLN A 4 -21.38 6.24 15.66
C GLN A 4 -20.13 5.43 16.00
N LEU A 5 -20.27 4.14 16.34
CA LEU A 5 -19.14 3.26 16.59
C LEU A 5 -18.20 3.18 15.38
N ASN A 6 -18.76 3.06 14.17
CA ASN A 6 -18.01 3.05 12.92
C ASN A 6 -17.26 4.38 12.67
N ILE A 7 -17.88 5.51 12.98
CA ILE A 7 -17.24 6.84 12.89
C ILE A 7 -16.06 6.93 13.87
N PHE A 8 -16.24 6.49 15.11
CA PHE A 8 -15.17 6.50 16.12
C PHE A 8 -14.02 5.57 15.74
N GLN A 9 -14.29 4.36 15.27
CA GLN A 9 -13.26 3.42 14.80
C GLN A 9 -12.49 3.99 13.61
N ASN A 10 -13.20 4.57 12.62
CA ASN A 10 -12.55 5.21 11.48
C ASN A 10 -11.63 6.35 11.90
N PHE A 11 -12.10 7.19 12.83
CA PHE A 11 -11.29 8.27 13.40
C PHE A 11 -10.00 7.72 14.02
N HIS A 12 -10.09 6.70 14.88
CA HIS A 12 -8.90 6.10 15.50
C HIS A 12 -7.93 5.51 14.48
N PHE A 13 -8.41 4.70 13.51
CA PHE A 13 -7.54 4.13 12.48
C PHE A 13 -6.89 5.21 11.62
N SER A 14 -7.63 6.25 11.23
CA SER A 14 -7.09 7.36 10.43
C SER A 14 -6.05 8.16 11.21
N SER A 15 -6.32 8.47 12.49
CA SER A 15 -5.37 9.16 13.36
C SER A 15 -4.10 8.34 13.58
N PHE A 16 -4.22 7.05 13.88
CA PHE A 16 -3.06 6.16 14.04
C PHE A 16 -2.27 6.06 12.74
N TYR A 17 -2.94 5.90 11.60
CA TYR A 17 -2.29 5.80 10.30
C TYR A 17 -1.46 7.05 10.02
N ARG A 18 -2.10 8.22 10.02
CA ARG A 18 -1.45 9.52 9.74
C ARG A 18 -0.29 9.78 10.70
N TRP A 19 -0.50 9.53 11.99
CA TRP A 19 0.53 9.72 13.01
C TRP A 19 1.73 8.79 12.76
N THR A 20 1.50 7.49 12.59
CA THR A 20 2.57 6.50 12.36
C THR A 20 3.33 6.75 11.05
N THR A 21 2.64 7.13 9.97
CA THR A 21 3.30 7.42 8.68
C THR A 21 4.07 8.75 8.70
N GLY A 22 3.54 9.76 9.40
CA GLY A 22 4.15 11.09 9.49
C GLY A 22 5.19 11.22 10.59
N LYS A 23 5.33 10.23 11.47
CA LYS A 23 6.30 10.28 12.56
C LYS A 23 7.73 10.13 12.03
N ASP A 24 8.49 11.22 12.10
CA ASP A 24 9.93 11.21 11.90
C ASP A 24 10.64 10.87 13.21
N THR A 25 11.38 9.78 13.21
CA THR A 25 12.14 9.29 14.38
C THR A 25 13.64 9.55 14.26
N ARG A 26 14.11 10.15 13.17
CA ARG A 26 15.55 10.28 12.87
C ARG A 26 16.28 11.22 13.83
N TYR A 27 15.63 12.31 14.22
CA TYR A 27 16.25 13.40 14.97
C TYR A 27 15.82 13.46 16.45
N GLU A 28 14.96 12.55 16.89
CA GLU A 28 14.48 12.51 18.27
C GLU A 28 15.35 11.58 19.12
N ASP A 29 15.62 11.99 20.35
CA ASP A 29 16.23 11.14 21.36
C ASP A 29 15.15 10.47 22.19
N TYR A 30 15.26 9.15 22.30
CA TYR A 30 14.35 8.31 23.07
C TYR A 30 15.09 7.75 24.28
N ASP A 31 14.41 7.70 25.42
CA ASP A 31 14.96 7.18 26.66
C ASP A 31 15.55 5.76 26.45
N PRO A 32 16.85 5.54 26.71
CA PRO A 32 17.49 4.23 26.56
C PRO A 32 16.99 3.18 27.57
N GLU A 33 16.41 3.60 28.70
CA GLU A 33 15.88 2.71 29.73
C GLU A 33 14.40 2.35 29.52
N ALA A 34 13.73 2.99 28.53
CA ALA A 34 12.35 2.68 28.23
C ALA A 34 12.16 1.19 27.85
N PRO A 35 11.17 0.49 28.42
CA PRO A 35 10.83 -0.88 28.06
C PRO A 35 10.56 -1.01 26.56
N SER A 36 11.00 -2.11 25.95
CA SER A 36 10.91 -2.34 24.49
C SER A 36 9.49 -2.32 23.94
N ASP A 37 8.50 -2.69 24.76
CA ASP A 37 7.08 -2.76 24.44
C ASP A 37 6.31 -1.47 24.78
N SER A 38 6.97 -0.50 25.42
CA SER A 38 6.43 0.84 25.62
C SER A 38 6.43 1.66 24.32
N LEU A 39 5.61 2.70 24.23
CA LEU A 39 5.61 3.60 23.07
C LEU A 39 6.99 4.19 22.77
N ILE A 40 7.70 4.63 23.80
CA ILE A 40 9.04 5.21 23.67
C ILE A 40 10.04 4.14 23.21
N GLY A 41 9.97 2.93 23.76
CA GLY A 41 10.80 1.80 23.33
C GLY A 41 10.57 1.39 21.88
N MET A 42 9.30 1.37 21.42
CA MET A 42 8.97 1.07 20.03
C MET A 42 9.43 2.18 19.07
N LEU A 43 9.27 3.45 19.43
CA LEU A 43 9.79 4.57 18.63
C LEU A 43 11.32 4.53 18.53
N ARG A 44 12.00 4.17 19.62
CA ARG A 44 13.44 3.92 19.64
C ARG A 44 13.83 2.78 18.68
N GLN A 45 13.13 1.66 18.72
CA GLN A 45 13.38 0.54 17.79
C GLN A 45 13.14 0.96 16.34
N MET A 46 12.11 1.76 16.07
CA MET A 46 11.82 2.28 14.74
C MET A 46 12.92 3.22 14.22
N LYS A 47 13.53 4.05 15.09
CA LYS A 47 14.73 4.86 14.76
C LYS A 47 15.90 4.00 14.27
N TYR A 48 16.09 2.82 14.86
CA TYR A 48 17.17 1.89 14.50
C TYR A 48 16.76 0.82 13.48
N ASN A 49 15.62 0.98 12.80
CA ASN A 49 15.08 0.02 11.81
C ASN A 49 14.87 -1.41 12.37
N GLN A 50 14.65 -1.52 13.68
CA GLN A 50 14.37 -2.80 14.36
C GLN A 50 12.87 -3.10 14.47
N LEU A 51 12.03 -2.07 14.29
CA LEU A 51 10.58 -2.16 14.31
C LEU A 51 10.03 -1.34 13.14
N SER A 52 9.11 -1.92 12.38
CA SER A 52 8.51 -1.30 11.21
C SER A 52 7.30 -0.42 11.58
N ARG A 53 6.89 0.46 10.67
CA ARG A 53 5.69 1.28 10.87
C ARG A 53 4.42 0.42 10.96
N ASN A 54 4.38 -0.69 10.23
CA ASN A 54 3.27 -1.66 10.32
C ASN A 54 3.19 -2.28 11.73
N GLU A 55 4.34 -2.63 12.33
CA GLU A 55 4.36 -3.15 13.71
C GLU A 55 3.92 -2.10 14.74
N LEU A 56 4.39 -0.84 14.60
CA LEU A 56 3.95 0.24 15.49
C LEU A 56 2.43 0.46 15.41
N PHE A 57 1.88 0.54 14.19
CA PHE A 57 0.44 0.69 13.99
C PHE A 57 -0.35 -0.49 14.58
N TYR A 58 0.14 -1.72 14.38
CA TYR A 58 -0.47 -2.92 14.94
C TYR A 58 -0.53 -2.86 16.47
N GLU A 59 0.55 -2.47 17.13
CA GLU A 59 0.60 -2.32 18.60
C GLU A 59 -0.33 -1.21 19.10
N LEU A 60 -0.41 -0.07 18.40
CA LEU A 60 -1.38 0.99 18.73
C LEU A 60 -2.82 0.49 18.65
N CYS A 61 -3.15 -0.29 17.62
CA CYS A 61 -4.47 -0.92 17.49
C CYS A 61 -4.74 -1.88 18.65
N ARG A 62 -3.75 -2.73 19.00
CA ARG A 62 -3.85 -3.66 20.12
C ARG A 62 -4.12 -2.92 21.44
N TYR A 63 -3.40 -1.84 21.72
CA TYR A 63 -3.61 -1.03 22.92
C TYR A 63 -4.98 -0.35 22.96
N ALA A 64 -5.51 0.04 21.79
CA ALA A 64 -6.83 0.66 21.66
C ALA A 64 -8.00 -0.35 21.60
N GLY A 65 -7.72 -1.67 21.67
CA GLY A 65 -8.75 -2.71 21.52
C GLY A 65 -9.35 -2.78 20.11
N LEU A 66 -8.63 -2.30 19.09
CA LEU A 66 -9.04 -2.32 17.70
C LEU A 66 -8.55 -3.60 17.02
N GLN A 67 -9.43 -4.23 16.24
CA GLN A 67 -9.09 -5.45 15.51
C GLN A 67 -8.17 -5.12 14.33
N CYS A 68 -6.93 -5.59 14.41
CA CYS A 68 -5.90 -5.47 13.40
C CYS A 68 -5.20 -6.83 13.24
N GLN A 69 -4.96 -7.25 12.00
CA GLN A 69 -4.32 -8.50 11.67
C GLN A 69 -3.03 -8.23 10.90
N TYR A 70 -1.95 -8.87 11.33
CA TYR A 70 -0.70 -8.94 10.59
C TYR A 70 -0.79 -9.98 9.47
N ILE A 71 -0.47 -9.59 8.24
CA ILE A 71 -0.55 -10.42 7.04
C ILE A 71 0.84 -10.57 6.44
N THR A 72 1.22 -11.80 6.14
CA THR A 72 2.44 -12.14 5.41
C THR A 72 2.11 -12.54 3.97
N GLY A 73 3.02 -12.24 3.05
CA GLY A 73 2.87 -12.62 1.66
C GLY A 73 4.00 -12.13 0.77
N TYR A 74 3.69 -12.00 -0.51
CA TYR A 74 4.60 -11.46 -1.52
C TYR A 74 4.15 -10.08 -1.97
N SER A 75 5.09 -9.17 -2.19
CA SER A 75 4.84 -7.87 -2.81
C SER A 75 5.70 -7.66 -4.05
N LYS A 76 5.13 -7.01 -5.06
CA LYS A 76 5.89 -6.39 -6.16
C LYS A 76 6.53 -5.08 -5.70
N GLY A 77 7.41 -5.24 -4.71
CA GLY A 77 7.93 -4.16 -3.88
C GLY A 77 9.03 -3.33 -4.54
N ALA A 78 9.91 -2.78 -3.71
CA ALA A 78 11.08 -2.05 -4.18
C ALA A 78 11.97 -2.97 -5.02
N GLY A 79 12.42 -2.49 -6.18
CA GLY A 79 13.29 -3.25 -7.08
C GLY A 79 12.60 -4.30 -7.95
N TYR A 80 11.30 -4.56 -7.79
CA TYR A 80 10.57 -5.44 -8.70
C TYR A 80 10.50 -4.84 -10.12
N ARG A 81 10.73 -5.68 -11.13
CA ARG A 81 10.52 -5.38 -12.54
C ARG A 81 9.59 -6.44 -13.15
N PRO A 82 8.68 -6.07 -14.07
CA PRO A 82 7.85 -7.05 -14.78
C PRO A 82 8.69 -8.20 -15.35
N GLY A 83 8.19 -9.43 -15.20
CA GLY A 83 8.90 -10.65 -15.60
C GLY A 83 9.88 -11.21 -14.56
N MET A 84 10.18 -10.50 -13.46
CA MET A 84 10.98 -11.09 -12.39
C MET A 84 10.23 -12.21 -11.65
N PRO A 85 10.88 -13.34 -11.32
CA PRO A 85 10.26 -14.41 -10.57
C PRO A 85 9.98 -13.98 -9.12
N ILE A 86 8.70 -13.98 -8.74
CA ILE A 86 8.25 -13.65 -7.38
C ILE A 86 8.19 -14.90 -6.49
N LYS A 87 7.64 -15.99 -7.04
CA LYS A 87 7.45 -17.23 -6.29
C LYS A 87 8.79 -17.72 -5.73
N ASP A 88 8.78 -18.10 -4.45
CA ASP A 88 9.94 -18.61 -3.71
C ASP A 88 11.14 -17.64 -3.61
N ASN A 89 10.96 -16.37 -4.00
CA ASN A 89 12.00 -15.35 -3.92
C ASN A 89 11.86 -14.53 -2.63
N GLN A 90 12.83 -14.68 -1.74
CA GLN A 90 12.85 -14.02 -0.42
C GLN A 90 12.89 -12.49 -0.52
N LEU A 91 13.42 -11.93 -1.60
CA LEU A 91 13.48 -10.48 -1.83
C LEU A 91 12.09 -9.83 -1.92
N PHE A 92 11.08 -10.61 -2.28
CA PHE A 92 9.71 -10.11 -2.44
C PHE A 92 8.79 -10.49 -1.29
N ARG A 93 9.32 -11.11 -0.23
CA ARG A 93 8.55 -11.35 1.00
C ARG A 93 8.29 -10.03 1.70
N ASN A 94 7.05 -9.85 2.12
CA ASN A 94 6.63 -8.61 2.76
C ASN A 94 5.48 -8.85 3.74
N THR A 95 5.17 -7.80 4.50
CA THR A 95 4.14 -7.81 5.51
C THR A 95 3.35 -6.52 5.50
N TRP A 96 2.04 -6.64 5.69
CA TRP A 96 1.09 -5.51 5.79
C TRP A 96 -0.03 -5.88 6.75
N LEU A 97 -1.00 -4.97 6.90
CA LEU A 97 -2.05 -5.11 7.89
C LEU A 97 -3.42 -5.21 7.23
N ALA A 98 -4.38 -5.81 7.94
CA ALA A 98 -5.79 -5.59 7.70
C ALA A 98 -6.48 -5.20 9.01
N VAL A 99 -7.38 -4.22 8.95
CA VAL A 99 -8.18 -3.76 10.10
C VAL A 99 -9.64 -4.12 9.88
N TYR A 100 -10.36 -4.43 10.95
CA TYR A 100 -11.81 -4.67 10.88
C TYR A 100 -12.56 -3.39 11.22
N ILE A 101 -13.32 -2.88 10.25
CA ILE A 101 -14.06 -1.61 10.33
C ILE A 101 -15.33 -1.70 9.49
N CYS A 102 -16.44 -1.14 9.98
CA CYS A 102 -17.73 -1.13 9.27
C CYS A 102 -18.15 -2.53 8.78
N ASP A 103 -18.04 -3.53 9.65
CA ASP A 103 -18.37 -4.94 9.38
C ASP A 103 -17.56 -5.59 8.23
N GLY A 104 -16.33 -5.12 7.99
CA GLY A 104 -15.45 -5.71 7.00
C GLY A 104 -13.97 -5.48 7.25
N TRP A 105 -13.14 -6.38 6.71
CA TRP A 105 -11.69 -6.21 6.68
C TRP A 105 -11.26 -5.24 5.58
N ARG A 106 -10.27 -4.40 5.88
CA ARG A 106 -9.67 -3.43 4.94
C ARG A 106 -8.16 -3.40 5.12
N PHE A 107 -7.42 -3.27 4.02
CA PHE A 107 -5.96 -3.27 4.07
C PHE A 107 -5.40 -1.94 4.57
N VAL A 108 -4.32 -2.00 5.35
CA VAL A 108 -3.54 -0.85 5.77
C VAL A 108 -2.06 -1.16 5.57
N ASN A 109 -1.29 -0.21 5.03
CA ASN A 109 0.14 -0.36 4.86
C ASN A 109 0.91 0.93 5.17
N CYS A 110 1.29 1.10 6.44
CA CYS A 110 2.03 2.26 6.92
C CYS A 110 3.46 2.33 6.37
N ASN A 111 4.09 1.19 6.08
CA ASN A 111 5.43 1.18 5.48
C ASN A 111 5.44 1.85 4.10
N TRP A 112 4.42 1.57 3.27
CA TRP A 112 4.31 2.19 1.94
C TRP A 112 3.74 3.60 2.00
N GLY A 113 2.76 3.85 2.87
CA GLY A 113 2.19 5.19 3.10
C GLY A 113 3.22 6.25 3.49
N ALA A 114 4.28 5.86 4.21
CA ALA A 114 5.36 6.75 4.60
C ALA A 114 6.42 7.00 3.52
N ARG A 115 6.57 6.13 2.51
CA ARG A 115 7.62 6.26 1.48
C ARG A 115 7.41 7.42 0.53
N TYR A 116 6.15 7.78 0.26
CA TYR A 116 5.82 8.94 -0.57
C TYR A 116 6.43 10.25 -0.03
N LEU A 117 6.61 10.36 1.28
CA LEU A 117 7.27 11.50 1.93
C LEU A 117 8.77 11.57 1.65
N SER A 118 9.42 10.43 1.39
CA SER A 118 10.88 10.34 1.23
C SER A 118 11.36 10.50 -0.20
N GLU A 119 10.53 10.16 -1.20
CA GLU A 119 10.94 10.10 -2.62
C GLU A 119 10.65 11.40 -3.41
N ASN A 120 9.87 12.35 -2.85
CA ASN A 120 9.32 13.50 -3.60
C ASN A 120 9.93 14.89 -3.31
N LEU A 121 11.00 15.03 -2.52
CA LEU A 121 11.52 16.36 -2.16
C LEU A 121 13.04 16.50 -2.39
N PRO A 122 13.47 17.28 -3.42
CA PRO A 122 14.89 17.56 -3.68
C PRO A 122 15.60 18.32 -2.55
N ASP A 123 14.86 19.10 -1.76
CA ASP A 123 15.42 20.06 -0.78
C ASP A 123 15.20 19.67 0.69
N GLY A 124 14.71 18.45 0.97
CA GLY A 124 14.56 17.94 2.34
C GLY A 124 13.59 18.72 3.25
N ARG A 125 12.88 19.73 2.73
CA ARG A 125 11.84 20.48 3.45
C ARG A 125 10.48 19.87 3.16
N SER A 126 9.96 19.10 4.11
CA SER A 126 8.60 18.57 4.08
C SER A 126 7.57 19.70 4.14
N SER A 127 7.08 20.16 2.98
CA SER A 127 5.79 20.86 2.97
C SER A 127 4.70 19.82 3.14
N SER A 128 3.98 19.92 4.26
CA SER A 128 2.89 19.06 4.74
C SER A 128 3.21 17.57 4.91
N SER A 129 2.79 17.05 6.07
CA SER A 129 2.82 15.67 6.52
C SER A 129 1.88 14.76 5.69
N GLU A 130 2.04 14.76 4.37
CA GLU A 130 1.14 14.06 3.44
C GLU A 130 1.57 12.60 3.26
N CYS A 131 1.03 11.75 4.13
CA CYS A 131 1.04 10.31 3.90
C CYS A 131 0.22 9.94 2.66
N ASP A 132 0.64 8.92 1.92
CA ASP A 132 -0.13 8.43 0.78
C ASP A 132 -1.38 7.69 1.27
N GLU A 133 -2.55 8.33 1.11
CA GLU A 133 -3.82 7.81 1.60
C GLU A 133 -4.29 6.55 0.85
N PHE A 134 -3.72 6.25 -0.33
CA PHE A 134 -4.01 5.01 -1.06
C PHE A 134 -3.79 3.76 -0.19
N TYR A 135 -2.77 3.77 0.67
CA TYR A 135 -2.43 2.63 1.53
C TYR A 135 -3.22 2.59 2.84
N PHE A 136 -4.21 3.47 3.02
CA PHE A 136 -5.17 3.44 4.13
C PHE A 136 -6.52 2.94 3.64
N LEU A 137 -6.98 1.81 4.18
CA LEU A 137 -8.22 1.14 3.80
C LEU A 137 -8.30 0.78 2.30
N THR A 138 -7.17 0.39 1.70
CA THR A 138 -7.06 0.07 0.27
C THR A 138 -8.06 -1.02 -0.13
N ASP A 139 -8.75 -0.80 -1.25
CA ASP A 139 -9.66 -1.79 -1.83
C ASP A 139 -8.92 -3.07 -2.24
N PRO A 140 -9.46 -4.28 -1.98
CA PRO A 140 -8.84 -5.54 -2.35
C PRO A 140 -8.51 -5.67 -3.85
N GLU A 141 -9.39 -5.13 -4.71
CA GLU A 141 -9.24 -5.11 -6.16
C GLU A 141 -8.05 -4.25 -6.63
N GLN A 142 -7.62 -3.28 -5.81
CA GLN A 142 -6.47 -2.44 -6.09
C GLN A 142 -5.21 -3.01 -5.43
N HIS A 143 -5.33 -3.49 -4.18
CA HIS A 143 -4.25 -4.07 -3.39
C HIS A 143 -3.56 -5.26 -4.07
N VAL A 144 -4.33 -6.09 -4.80
CA VAL A 144 -3.82 -7.32 -5.44
C VAL A 144 -2.85 -7.07 -6.59
N PHE A 145 -2.77 -5.84 -7.12
CA PHE A 145 -1.77 -5.50 -8.13
C PHE A 145 -0.36 -5.41 -7.54
N GLU A 146 -0.24 -5.16 -6.24
CA GLU A 146 1.04 -5.04 -5.55
C GLU A 146 1.32 -6.20 -4.60
N ASN A 147 0.29 -6.80 -3.99
CA ASN A 147 0.45 -7.71 -2.86
C ASN A 147 -0.37 -9.00 -3.02
N LEU A 148 0.22 -10.14 -2.68
CA LEU A 148 -0.43 -11.45 -2.62
C LEU A 148 -0.19 -12.10 -1.25
N PRO A 149 -1.21 -12.18 -0.38
CA PRO A 149 -1.15 -12.88 0.90
C PRO A 149 -0.86 -14.38 0.74
N ASP A 150 -0.19 -14.97 1.74
CA ASP A 150 0.05 -16.42 1.81
C ASP A 150 -1.25 -17.22 1.94
N LEU A 151 -2.15 -16.75 2.80
CA LEU A 151 -3.45 -17.36 3.02
C LEU A 151 -4.49 -16.70 2.12
N LYS A 152 -5.17 -17.50 1.30
CA LYS A 152 -6.18 -17.02 0.33
C LYS A 152 -7.30 -16.20 0.96
N VAL A 153 -7.67 -16.48 2.22
CA VAL A 153 -8.70 -15.72 2.95
C VAL A 153 -8.34 -14.24 3.10
N TRP A 154 -7.05 -13.94 3.26
CA TRP A 154 -6.55 -12.58 3.42
C TRP A 154 -6.42 -11.82 2.11
N GLN A 155 -6.82 -12.39 0.98
CA GLN A 155 -6.95 -11.61 -0.26
C GLN A 155 -8.17 -10.70 -0.23
N LEU A 156 -9.18 -11.01 0.59
CA LEU A 156 -10.44 -10.27 0.70
C LEU A 156 -11.22 -10.12 -0.62
N LEU A 157 -10.82 -10.89 -1.64
CA LEU A 157 -11.44 -10.92 -2.95
C LEU A 157 -12.51 -12.00 -3.00
N ARG A 158 -13.62 -11.70 -3.69
CA ARG A 158 -14.66 -12.68 -3.99
C ARG A 158 -14.12 -13.90 -4.76
N LYS A 159 -13.11 -13.68 -5.61
CA LYS A 159 -12.40 -14.73 -6.36
C LYS A 159 -10.89 -14.57 -6.12
N PRO A 160 -10.32 -15.30 -5.15
CA PRO A 160 -8.90 -15.23 -4.87
C PRO A 160 -8.03 -15.57 -6.10
N LEU A 161 -6.95 -14.82 -6.31
CA LEU A 161 -5.94 -15.09 -7.31
C LEU A 161 -4.99 -16.21 -6.88
N SER A 162 -4.46 -16.92 -7.88
CA SER A 162 -3.30 -17.79 -7.74
C SER A 162 -2.00 -16.97 -7.82
N MET A 163 -0.91 -17.54 -7.30
CA MET A 163 0.44 -16.99 -7.47
C MET A 163 0.77 -16.76 -8.95
N ASP A 164 0.44 -17.72 -9.81
CA ASP A 164 0.65 -17.60 -11.26
C ASP A 164 -0.07 -16.37 -11.85
N ARG A 165 -1.34 -16.16 -11.52
CA ARG A 165 -2.07 -14.98 -12.02
C ARG A 165 -1.54 -13.69 -11.43
N PHE A 166 -1.14 -13.69 -10.16
CA PHE A 166 -0.50 -12.52 -9.54
C PHE A 166 0.80 -12.12 -10.26
N CYS A 167 1.66 -13.08 -10.59
CA CYS A 167 2.89 -12.82 -11.35
C CYS A 167 2.58 -12.14 -12.69
N HIS A 168 1.51 -12.55 -13.37
CA HIS A 168 1.08 -12.00 -14.66
C HIS A 168 0.20 -10.74 -14.59
N LEU A 169 -0.05 -10.19 -13.39
CA LEU A 169 -0.71 -8.89 -13.28
C LEU A 169 0.27 -7.75 -13.64
N PRO A 170 -0.18 -6.68 -14.32
CA PRO A 170 0.64 -5.48 -14.45
C PRO A 170 0.98 -4.90 -13.08
N LEU A 171 2.10 -4.17 -12.99
CA LEU A 171 2.44 -3.45 -11.78
C LEU A 171 1.70 -2.10 -11.77
N LEU A 172 0.67 -2.01 -10.94
CA LEU A 172 -0.04 -0.75 -10.66
C LEU A 172 0.22 -0.38 -9.21
N LYS A 173 0.57 0.89 -8.96
CA LYS A 173 0.84 1.43 -7.63
C LYS A 173 -0.04 2.64 -7.34
N SER A 174 0.09 3.21 -6.15
CA SER A 174 -0.67 4.39 -5.73
C SER A 174 -0.78 5.52 -6.77
N PRO A 175 0.24 5.91 -7.57
CA PRO A 175 0.05 7.00 -8.55
C PRO A 175 -0.99 6.67 -9.63
N PHE A 176 -1.15 5.40 -10.00
CA PHE A 176 -2.16 4.97 -10.97
C PHE A 176 -3.58 5.14 -10.41
N PHE A 177 -3.79 4.68 -9.19
CA PHE A 177 -5.11 4.71 -8.55
C PHE A 177 -5.47 6.11 -8.05
N ASN A 178 -4.51 6.87 -7.53
CA ASN A 178 -4.70 8.27 -7.12
C ASN A 178 -5.07 9.16 -8.32
N ALA A 179 -4.65 8.80 -9.54
CA ALA A 179 -5.08 9.45 -10.78
C ALA A 179 -6.46 8.98 -11.29
N ASN A 180 -7.20 8.18 -10.52
CA ASN A 180 -8.48 7.56 -10.89
C ASN A 180 -8.42 6.77 -12.21
N LEU A 181 -7.27 6.15 -12.51
CA LEU A 181 -7.12 5.31 -13.68
C LEU A 181 -7.63 3.89 -13.40
N PHE A 182 -8.10 3.23 -14.45
CA PHE A 182 -8.54 1.84 -14.40
C PHE A 182 -8.10 1.11 -15.67
N LEU A 183 -7.86 -0.19 -15.53
CA LEU A 183 -7.59 -1.05 -16.68
C LEU A 183 -8.89 -1.54 -17.30
N LYS A 184 -9.01 -1.43 -18.62
CA LYS A 184 -10.03 -2.15 -19.38
C LYS A 184 -9.70 -3.65 -19.34
N LYS A 185 -10.71 -4.51 -19.18
CA LYS A 185 -10.54 -5.98 -19.05
C LYS A 185 -9.64 -6.58 -20.14
N ASN A 186 -9.03 -7.73 -19.81
CA ASN A 186 -7.98 -8.45 -20.56
C ASN A 186 -6.60 -7.78 -20.47
N TYR A 187 -6.16 -7.47 -19.25
CA TYR A 187 -4.83 -6.96 -18.97
C TYR A 187 -3.87 -8.08 -18.52
N SER A 188 -2.61 -7.97 -18.94
CA SER A 188 -1.47 -8.80 -18.55
C SER A 188 -0.25 -7.92 -18.28
N ASP A 189 0.74 -8.47 -17.57
CA ASP A 189 2.04 -7.86 -17.31
C ASP A 189 2.88 -7.68 -18.60
N CYS A 190 2.71 -8.58 -19.57
CA CYS A 190 3.38 -8.53 -20.87
C CYS A 190 2.37 -8.37 -22.00
N LEU A 191 2.64 -7.46 -22.94
CA LEU A 191 1.88 -7.29 -24.17
C LEU A 191 2.71 -7.80 -25.35
N VAL A 192 2.18 -8.80 -26.07
CA VAL A 192 2.81 -9.30 -27.30
C VAL A 192 2.32 -8.45 -28.47
N THR A 193 3.24 -7.79 -29.16
CA THR A 193 2.94 -6.96 -30.34
C THR A 193 3.49 -7.61 -31.60
N LYS A 194 2.77 -7.47 -32.73
CA LYS A 194 3.24 -8.01 -34.02
C LYS A 194 4.40 -7.19 -34.61
N ASN A 195 4.40 -5.87 -34.36
CA ASN A 195 5.31 -4.91 -35.00
C ASN A 195 6.01 -3.96 -33.99
N GLY A 196 6.06 -4.30 -32.70
CA GLY A 196 6.60 -3.42 -31.66
C GLY A 196 5.68 -2.26 -31.25
N GLN A 197 4.54 -2.08 -31.92
CA GLN A 197 3.61 -0.99 -31.63
C GLN A 197 2.59 -1.37 -30.56
N VAL A 198 2.46 -0.52 -29.54
CA VAL A 198 1.42 -0.58 -28.50
C VAL A 198 0.61 0.70 -28.55
N ILE A 199 -0.73 0.58 -28.59
CA ILE A 199 -1.63 1.72 -28.42
C ILE A 199 -2.18 1.66 -27.00
N SER A 200 -1.74 2.60 -26.15
CA SER A 200 -2.28 2.80 -24.81
C SER A 200 -3.40 3.83 -24.86
N LEU A 201 -4.63 3.39 -24.58
CA LEU A 201 -5.78 4.28 -24.47
C LEU A 201 -6.03 4.59 -23.00
N PHE A 202 -5.85 5.85 -22.62
CA PHE A 202 -6.17 6.34 -21.28
C PHE A 202 -7.59 6.91 -21.30
N PHE A 203 -8.46 6.37 -20.46
CA PHE A 203 -9.78 6.93 -20.21
C PHE A 203 -9.77 7.50 -18.81
N MET A 204 -9.66 8.82 -18.69
CA MET A 204 -9.90 9.49 -17.41
C MET A 204 -11.42 9.66 -17.28
N SER A 205 -12.00 9.18 -16.18
CA SER A 205 -13.43 9.35 -15.93
C SER A 205 -13.73 10.77 -15.44
N THR A 206 -13.53 11.75 -16.31
CA THR A 206 -14.07 13.11 -16.18
C THR A 206 -14.40 13.62 -17.58
N MET A 207 -15.70 13.66 -17.89
CA MET A 207 -16.36 14.38 -18.99
C MET A 207 -15.71 14.37 -20.40
N TRP A 208 -16.39 13.67 -21.32
CA TRP A 208 -16.52 13.88 -22.77
C TRP A 208 -15.44 14.66 -23.58
N TYR A 209 -14.95 13.96 -24.63
CA TYR A 209 -14.19 14.37 -25.82
C TYR A 209 -12.70 14.76 -25.68
N ALA A 210 -11.84 13.93 -26.27
CA ALA A 210 -10.93 14.34 -27.34
C ALA A 210 -10.35 13.11 -28.07
N HIS A 211 -10.59 13.00 -29.37
CA HIS A 211 -9.80 12.17 -30.27
C HIS A 211 -8.42 12.81 -30.41
N HIS A 212 -7.34 12.08 -30.16
CA HIS A 212 -6.02 12.43 -30.69
C HIS A 212 -5.38 11.17 -31.30
N SER A 213 -5.36 11.15 -32.63
CA SER A 213 -4.49 10.29 -33.41
C SER A 213 -3.13 10.97 -33.53
N LEU A 214 -2.08 10.32 -33.05
CA LEU A 214 -0.71 10.71 -33.40
C LEU A 214 -0.18 9.71 -34.40
N CYS A 215 -0.24 10.09 -35.68
CA CYS A 215 0.65 9.56 -36.71
C CYS A 215 2.07 10.08 -36.40
N ILE A 216 3.05 9.19 -36.36
CA ILE A 216 4.44 9.56 -36.56
C ILE A 216 4.73 9.19 -38.01
N ASN A 217 4.96 10.21 -38.83
CA ASN A 217 5.49 10.06 -40.18
C ASN A 217 7.00 9.76 -40.11
N GLU A 218 7.40 8.83 -40.97
CA GLU A 218 8.75 8.46 -41.47
C GLU A 218 9.96 8.56 -40.54
#